data_AF-A0A538S8T2-F1
#
_entry.id   AF-A0A538S8T2-F1
#
_cell.length_a   1.000
_cell.length_b   1.000
_cell.length_c   1.000
_cell.angle_alpha   90.00
_cell.angle_beta   90.00
_cell.angle_gamma   90.00
#
_symmetry.space_group_name_H-M   'P 1'
#
loop_
_entity.id
_entity.type
_entity.pdbx_description
1 polymer ?
#
loop_
_entity_poly.entity_id
_entity_poly.type
_entity_poly.pdbx_seq_one_letter_code
_entity_poly.pdbx_strand_id
1 'polypeptide(L)'
;MAFKTGGKDMRIPRVAIRLLGRPSVLIDETEILAGLPAKDRELFCYLVLFRARQHRRESLATLLWSEHPPEQSRKYLRQSLWRLHEVLSHNGALDPRKVLAA
;
A
#
# COMPACT_ATOMS: atom_id res chain seq x y z
N MET A 1 -0.76 -17.22 39.20
CA MET A 1 -0.25 -17.81 37.95
C MET A 1 -0.17 -16.72 36.90
N ALA A 2 1.03 -16.22 36.62
CA ALA A 2 1.27 -15.15 35.67
C ALA A 2 2.09 -15.73 34.50
N PHE A 3 1.47 -15.85 33.33
CA PHE A 3 2.21 -16.15 32.11
C PHE A 3 2.64 -14.84 31.49
N LYS A 4 3.93 -14.53 31.72
CA LYS A 4 4.65 -13.45 31.05
C LYS A 4 5.20 -14.02 29.75
N THR A 5 4.46 -13.85 28.64
CA THR A 5 4.98 -14.08 27.30
C THR A 5 5.43 -12.75 26.70
N GLY A 6 6.74 -12.50 26.77
CA GLY A 6 7.40 -11.61 25.83
C GLY A 6 7.42 -12.28 24.47
N GLY A 7 6.52 -11.86 23.58
CA GLY A 7 6.44 -12.27 22.19
C GLY A 7 5.34 -11.42 21.56
N LYS A 8 5.65 -10.67 20.50
CA LYS A 8 4.61 -9.93 19.75
C LYS A 8 3.54 -10.94 19.35
N ASP A 9 2.36 -10.87 19.97
CA ASP A 9 1.18 -11.60 19.53
C ASP A 9 0.98 -11.27 18.05
N MET A 10 1.32 -12.22 17.17
CA MET A 10 1.14 -12.10 15.73
C MET A 10 -0.34 -12.29 15.43
N ARG A 11 -1.18 -11.34 15.83
CA ARG A 11 -2.54 -11.23 15.31
C ARG A 11 -2.42 -10.97 13.81
N ILE A 12 -3.03 -11.83 13.01
CA ILE A 12 -3.19 -11.57 11.58
C ILE A 12 -4.29 -10.51 11.47
N PRO A 13 -3.96 -9.28 11.06
CA PRO A 13 -4.95 -8.22 10.92
C PRO A 13 -5.92 -8.58 9.80
N ARG A 14 -7.21 -8.28 9.98
CA ARG A 14 -8.20 -8.46 8.92
C ARG A 14 -8.05 -7.36 7.89
N VAL A 15 -7.79 -7.76 6.65
CA VAL A 15 -7.66 -6.86 5.51
C VAL A 15 -8.83 -7.05 4.58
N ALA A 16 -9.59 -5.98 4.34
CA ALA A 16 -10.64 -5.94 3.33
C ALA A 16 -10.29 -4.90 2.27
N ILE A 17 -10.26 -5.31 1.00
CA ILE A 17 -9.95 -4.45 -0.15
C ILE A 17 -11.17 -4.39 -1.06
N ARG A 18 -11.65 -3.18 -1.35
CA ARG A 18 -12.75 -2.94 -2.28
C ARG A 18 -12.20 -2.13 -3.46
N LEU A 19 -12.21 -2.73 -4.64
CA LEU A 19 -11.73 -2.10 -5.89
C LEU A 19 -12.86 -1.80 -6.86
N LEU A 20 -14.00 -2.48 -6.73
CA LEU A 20 -15.18 -2.29 -7.58
C LEU A 20 -16.02 -1.15 -7.03
N GLY A 21 -15.79 0.06 -7.53
CA GLY A 21 -16.39 1.30 -7.04
C GLY A 21 -15.31 2.26 -6.54
N ARG A 22 -15.55 2.92 -5.40
CA ARG A 22 -14.52 3.78 -4.78
C ARG A 22 -13.46 2.90 -4.12
N PRO A 23 -12.18 3.00 -4.50
CA PRO A 23 -11.14 2.19 -3.90
C PRO A 23 -11.00 2.47 -2.40
N SER A 24 -11.17 1.43 -1.59
CA SER A 24 -11.05 1.51 -0.12
C SER A 24 -10.35 0.26 0.41
N VAL A 25 -9.55 0.46 1.45
CA VAL A 25 -8.83 -0.61 2.15
C VAL A 25 -9.07 -0.41 3.62
N LEU A 26 -9.61 -1.44 4.26
CA LEU A 26 -9.82 -1.48 5.70
C LEU A 26 -8.86 -2.48 6.31
N ILE A 27 -8.17 -2.04 7.36
CA ILE A 27 -7.30 -2.85 8.21
C ILE A 27 -7.86 -2.76 9.62
N ASP A 28 -8.34 -3.87 10.17
CA ASP A 28 -8.94 -3.92 11.52
C ASP A 28 -9.89 -2.72 11.77
N GLU A 29 -10.80 -2.51 10.82
CA GLU A 29 -11.82 -1.43 10.80
C GLU A 29 -11.31 -0.02 10.44
N THR A 30 -10.00 0.19 10.29
CA THR A 30 -9.43 1.49 9.90
C THR A 30 -9.30 1.61 8.38
N GLU A 31 -9.93 2.63 7.79
CA GLU A 31 -9.77 2.93 6.37
C GLU A 31 -8.47 3.69 6.10
N ILE A 32 -7.53 3.04 5.39
CA ILE A 32 -6.18 3.57 5.21
C ILE A 32 -6.01 4.45 3.95
N LEU A 33 -6.87 4.28 2.95
CA LEU A 33 -6.75 5.02 1.68
C LEU A 33 -7.45 6.39 1.70
N ALA A 34 -8.32 6.66 2.66
CA ALA A 34 -9.18 7.85 2.68
C ALA A 34 -8.40 9.17 2.71
N GLY A 35 -7.21 9.20 3.34
CA GLY A 35 -6.36 10.39 3.43
C GLY A 35 -5.32 10.55 2.31
N LEU A 36 -5.21 9.59 1.40
CA LEU A 36 -4.18 9.61 0.36
C LEU A 36 -4.61 10.38 -0.89
N PRO A 37 -3.68 11.02 -1.62
CA PRO A 37 -3.94 11.57 -2.95
C PRO A 37 -4.51 10.51 -3.91
N ALA A 38 -5.31 10.94 -4.89
CA ALA A 38 -5.92 10.04 -5.87
C ALA A 38 -4.88 9.16 -6.59
N LYS A 39 -3.74 9.74 -6.99
CA LYS A 39 -2.64 9.01 -7.63
C LYS A 39 -1.99 7.95 -6.73
N ASP A 40 -1.94 8.20 -5.42
CA ASP A 40 -1.39 7.26 -4.45
C ASP A 40 -2.36 6.08 -4.25
N ARG A 41 -3.68 6.34 -4.29
CA ARG A 41 -4.72 5.29 -4.29
C ARG A 41 -4.67 4.46 -5.58
N GLU A 42 -4.56 5.10 -6.74
CA GLU A 42 -4.39 4.41 -8.04
C GLU A 42 -3.16 3.49 -8.03
N LEU A 43 -2.01 3.99 -7.56
CA LEU A 43 -0.80 3.20 -7.41
C LEU A 43 -1.03 1.98 -6.50
N PHE A 44 -1.68 2.17 -5.35
CA PHE A 44 -1.98 1.07 -4.45
C PHE A 44 -2.88 0.01 -5.11
N CYS A 45 -3.95 0.44 -5.78
CA CYS A 45 -4.86 -0.47 -6.48
C CYS A 45 -4.13 -1.27 -7.55
N TYR A 46 -3.28 -0.60 -8.34
CA TYR A 46 -2.46 -1.26 -9.34
C TYR A 46 -1.55 -2.31 -8.72
N LEU A 47 -0.84 -1.96 -7.64
CA LEU A 47 0.04 -2.89 -6.94
C LEU A 47 -0.71 -4.11 -6.37
N VAL A 48 -1.91 -3.92 -5.83
CA VAL A 48 -2.74 -5.04 -5.32
C VAL A 48 -3.24 -5.93 -6.46
N LEU A 49 -3.72 -5.35 -7.56
CA LEU A 49 -4.21 -6.10 -8.72
C LEU A 49 -3.10 -6.93 -9.37
N PHE A 50 -1.89 -6.39 -9.41
CA PHE A 50 -0.75 -7.03 -10.05
C PHE A 50 0.30 -7.51 -9.06
N ARG A 51 -0.11 -7.90 -7.85
CA ARG A 51 0.78 -8.21 -6.72
C ARG A 51 1.75 -9.37 -6.99
N ALA A 52 1.33 -10.33 -7.82
CA ALA A 52 2.13 -11.48 -8.23
C ALA A 52 3.22 -11.17 -9.30
N ARG A 53 3.32 -9.92 -9.77
CA ARG A 53 4.27 -9.51 -10.80
C ARG A 53 5.30 -8.52 -10.25
N GLN A 54 6.57 -8.71 -10.64
CA GLN A 54 7.59 -7.68 -10.41
C GLN A 54 7.36 -6.51 -11.37
N HIS A 55 7.13 -5.32 -10.83
CA HIS A 55 6.95 -4.10 -11.62
C HIS A 55 8.23 -3.29 -11.66
N ARG A 56 8.67 -2.90 -12.87
CA ARG A 56 9.75 -1.91 -13.00
C ARG A 56 9.22 -0.56 -12.54
N ARG A 57 9.99 0.11 -11.68
CA ARG A 57 9.64 1.45 -11.18
C ARG A 57 9.47 2.46 -12.32
N GLU A 58 10.29 2.37 -13.36
CA GLU A 58 10.21 3.25 -14.52
C GLU A 58 8.86 3.10 -15.24
N SER A 59 8.43 1.87 -15.50
CA SER A 59 7.13 1.60 -16.15
C SER A 59 5.96 2.11 -15.32
N LEU A 60 5.99 1.92 -13.99
CA LEU A 60 4.97 2.45 -13.08
C LEU A 60 4.93 3.98 -13.08
N ALA A 61 6.10 4.63 -13.09
CA ALA A 61 6.20 6.08 -13.11
C ALA A 61 5.56 6.64 -14.39
N THR A 62 5.90 6.07 -15.55
CA THR A 62 5.35 6.50 -16.85
C THR A 62 3.86 6.18 -16.98
N LEU A 63 3.38 5.06 -16.42
CA LEU A 63 1.98 4.67 -16.49
C LEU A 63 1.07 5.62 -15.68
N LEU A 64 1.47 5.98 -14.45
CA LEU A 64 0.63 6.75 -13.54
C LEU A 64 0.81 8.27 -13.68
N TRP A 65 1.99 8.71 -14.11
CA TRP A 65 2.37 10.12 -14.29
C TRP A 65 2.89 10.35 -15.72
N SER A 66 2.14 9.91 -16.73
CA SER A 66 2.45 10.10 -18.16
C SER A 66 2.59 11.58 -18.55
N GLU A 67 1.85 12.46 -17.86
CA GLU A 67 1.80 13.90 -18.12
C GLU A 67 3.07 14.65 -17.68
N HIS A 68 4.00 13.98 -17.01
CA HIS A 68 5.21 14.60 -16.46
C HIS A 68 6.48 14.03 -17.11
N PRO A 69 7.58 14.82 -17.15
CA PRO A 69 8.86 14.33 -17.59
C PRO A 69 9.32 13.11 -16.75
N PRO A 70 10.06 12.14 -17.34
CA PRO A 70 10.45 10.90 -16.67
C PRO A 70 11.15 11.09 -15.31
N GLU A 71 11.95 12.13 -15.15
CA GLU A 71 12.60 12.47 -13.87
C GLU A 71 11.58 12.82 -12.79
N GLN A 72 10.58 13.63 -13.14
CA GLN A 72 9.55 14.07 -12.23
C GLN A 72 8.59 12.93 -11.89
N SER A 73 8.20 12.11 -12.87
CA SER A 73 7.37 10.93 -12.66
C SER A 73 8.02 9.93 -11.69
N ARG A 74 9.34 9.72 -11.82
CA ARG A 74 10.12 8.88 -10.88
C ARG A 74 10.16 9.47 -9.46
N LYS A 75 10.25 10.79 -9.35
CA LYS A 75 10.20 11.49 -8.05
C LYS A 75 8.83 11.32 -7.39
N TYR A 76 7.75 11.50 -8.13
CA TYR A 76 6.39 11.31 -7.62
C TYR A 76 6.13 9.85 -7.23
N LEU A 77 6.51 8.89 -8.06
CA LEU A 77 6.40 7.48 -7.70
C LEU A 77 7.09 7.17 -6.36
N ARG A 78 8.29 7.72 -6.14
CA ARG A 78 9.02 7.51 -4.87
C ARG A 78 8.28 8.10 -3.68
N GLN A 79 7.73 9.31 -3.82
CA GLN A 79 6.94 9.95 -2.77
C GLN A 79 5.66 9.19 -2.46
N SER A 80 4.92 8.76 -3.49
CA SER A 80 3.71 7.96 -3.34
C SER A 80 3.99 6.62 -2.66
N LEU A 81 5.05 5.92 -3.08
CA LEU A 81 5.47 4.67 -2.42
C LEU A 81 5.84 4.89 -0.95
N TRP A 82 6.51 5.99 -0.63
CA TRP A 82 6.85 6.33 0.76
C TRP A 82 5.60 6.60 1.60
N ARG A 83 4.65 7.39 1.11
CA ARG A 83 3.38 7.64 1.81
C ARG A 83 2.57 6.36 2.01
N LEU A 84 2.50 5.51 0.98
CA LEU A 84 1.85 4.19 1.08
C LEU A 84 2.53 3.33 2.14
N HIS A 85 3.86 3.31 2.15
CA HIS A 85 4.63 2.58 3.16
C HIS A 85 4.34 3.10 4.58
N GLU A 86 4.34 4.41 4.79
CA GLU A 86 4.02 5.00 6.09
C GLU A 86 2.61 4.65 6.55
N VAL A 87 1.62 4.81 5.69
CA VAL A 87 0.22 4.52 6.01
C VAL A 87 0.03 3.04 6.37
N LEU A 88 0.65 2.13 5.62
CA LEU A 88 0.58 0.69 5.89
C LEU A 88 1.32 0.29 7.18
N SER A 89 2.43 0.96 7.48
CA SER A 89 3.25 0.67 8.67
C SER A 89 2.62 1.22 9.96
N HIS A 90 2.00 2.42 9.89
CA HIS A 90 1.37 3.07 11.05
C HIS A 90 0.12 2.34 11.53
N ASN A 91 -0.61 1.68 10.63
CA ASN A 91 -1.82 0.93 10.98
C ASN A 91 -1.51 -0.49 11.50
N GLY A 92 -0.30 -0.71 12.04
CA GLY A 92 0.06 -1.85 12.89
C GLY A 92 0.12 -3.23 12.21
N ALA A 93 -0.21 -3.33 10.93
CA ALA A 93 -0.71 -4.59 10.41
C ALA A 93 0.28 -5.38 9.56
N LEU A 94 1.02 -4.75 8.64
CA LEU A 94 1.61 -5.53 7.56
C LEU A 94 2.91 -4.90 7.08
N ASP A 95 3.96 -5.71 7.01
CA ASP A 95 5.07 -5.42 6.11
C ASP A 95 4.47 -5.20 4.71
N PRO A 96 4.65 -4.05 4.06
CA PRO A 96 4.06 -3.76 2.74
C PRO A 96 4.43 -4.83 1.71
N ARG A 97 5.57 -5.50 1.89
CA ARG A 97 5.98 -6.65 1.08
C ARG A 97 5.04 -7.84 1.26
N LYS A 98 4.55 -8.08 2.48
CA LYS A 98 3.62 -9.17 2.79
C LYS A 98 2.20 -8.90 2.30
N VAL A 99 1.74 -7.64 2.28
CA VAL A 99 0.43 -7.26 1.68
C VAL A 99 0.39 -7.62 0.19
N LEU A 100 1.52 -7.42 -0.49
CA LEU A 100 1.65 -7.69 -1.92
C LEU A 100 2.13 -9.11 -2.22
N ALA A 101 2.57 -9.89 -1.24
CA ALA A 101 3.12 -11.23 -1.45
C ALA A 101 2.12 -12.39 -1.33
N ALA A 102 0.82 -12.11 -1.14
CA ALA A 102 -0.20 -13.15 -1.03
C ALA A 102 -0.65 -13.71 -2.40
#